data_AF-B2RR25-F1
#
_entry.id   AF-B2RR25-F1
#
_cell.length_a   1.000
_cell.length_b   1.000
_cell.length_c   1.000
_cell.angle_alpha   90.00
_cell.angle_beta   90.00
_cell.angle_gamma   90.00
#
_symmetry.space_group_name_H-M   'P 1'
#
loop_
_entity.id
_entity.type
_entity.pdbx_description
1 polymer ?
#
loop_
_entity_poly.entity_id
_entity_poly.type
_entity_poly.pdbx_seq_one_letter_code
_entity_poly.pdbx_strand_id
1 'polypeptide(L)'
;MATVGPRTGPNAGAEALALAAELQGEATCSICLEFFREPVSVECGHSFCRACIMRCWERPGAGTGTATRTLPCPLPCPQCREPARPSQLRPNRQLAAVASLLRRFSLPPTAPGERGTPAVPARAAAARCSQHGEQLKLYCQDDGRAICVVCDRAREHRSHAVLPLEEAVQEAKELLDSRLRALKKVLEDYEAFRSTEERESKELLVSPSVRSIGLWMTKAERERERERERERERERERIWLKQ
;
A
#
# COMPACT_ATOMS: atom_id res chain seq x y z
N MET A 1 -36.35 -16.36 35.51
CA MET A 1 -35.44 -15.53 34.68
C MET A 1 -34.17 -16.33 34.46
N ALA A 2 -34.02 -16.96 33.30
CA ALA A 2 -32.86 -17.79 32.99
C ALA A 2 -31.69 -16.89 32.56
N THR A 3 -30.59 -16.94 33.31
CA THR A 3 -29.32 -16.31 32.95
C THR A 3 -28.71 -17.09 31.80
N VAL A 4 -28.74 -16.51 30.60
CA VAL A 4 -28.01 -17.03 29.44
C VAL A 4 -26.53 -16.79 29.69
N GLY A 5 -25.82 -17.80 30.19
CA GLY A 5 -24.37 -17.79 30.25
C GLY A 5 -23.75 -17.74 28.84
N PRO A 6 -22.58 -17.10 28.67
CA PRO A 6 -21.94 -17.01 27.36
C PRO A 6 -21.56 -18.41 26.87
N ARG A 7 -22.10 -18.79 25.71
CA ARG A 7 -21.75 -20.02 25.00
C ARG A 7 -20.38 -19.82 24.35
N THR A 8 -19.30 -20.04 25.09
CA THR A 8 -17.96 -20.15 24.50
C THR A 8 -17.84 -21.53 23.85
N GLY A 9 -18.18 -21.63 22.56
CA GLY A 9 -17.88 -22.80 21.76
C GLY A 9 -16.38 -22.92 21.48
N PRO A 10 -15.87 -24.11 21.11
CA PRO A 10 -14.45 -24.39 20.87
C PRO A 10 -13.82 -23.57 19.71
N ASN A 11 -14.63 -22.87 18.91
CA ASN A 11 -14.19 -22.01 17.79
C ASN A 11 -14.09 -20.50 18.13
N ALA A 12 -14.55 -20.05 19.30
CA ALA A 12 -14.61 -18.62 19.61
C ALA A 12 -13.23 -17.94 19.64
N GLY A 13 -12.17 -18.67 20.01
CA GLY A 13 -10.80 -18.18 19.98
C GLY A 13 -10.23 -18.02 18.57
N ALA A 14 -10.58 -18.95 17.66
CA ALA A 14 -10.13 -18.90 16.27
C ALA A 14 -10.84 -17.79 15.48
N GLU A 15 -12.14 -17.60 15.72
CA GLU A 15 -12.93 -16.52 15.13
C GLU A 15 -12.45 -15.13 15.61
N ALA A 16 -12.11 -15.00 16.89
CA ALA A 16 -11.56 -13.75 17.44
C ALA A 16 -10.17 -13.43 16.86
N LEU A 17 -9.33 -14.43 16.60
CA LEU A 17 -8.04 -14.26 15.94
C LEU A 17 -8.19 -13.90 14.46
N ALA A 18 -9.14 -14.51 13.75
CA ALA A 18 -9.43 -14.18 12.35
C ALA A 18 -9.92 -12.73 12.20
N LEU A 19 -10.85 -12.30 13.06
CA LEU A 19 -11.34 -10.92 13.07
C LEU A 19 -10.23 -9.91 13.44
N ALA A 20 -9.33 -10.29 14.37
CA ALA A 20 -8.18 -9.47 14.72
C ALA A 20 -7.18 -9.34 13.55
N ALA A 21 -7.02 -10.39 12.74
CA ALA A 21 -6.18 -10.36 11.54
C ALA A 21 -6.79 -9.47 10.43
N GLU A 22 -8.11 -9.48 10.25
CA GLU A 22 -8.78 -8.55 9.32
C GLU A 22 -8.64 -7.09 9.77
N LEU A 23 -8.79 -6.81 11.07
CA LEU A 23 -8.66 -5.46 11.63
C LEU A 23 -7.20 -4.98 11.70
N GLN A 24 -6.23 -5.87 11.53
CA GLN A 24 -4.81 -5.52 11.55
C GLN A 24 -4.45 -4.53 10.44
N GLY A 25 -4.99 -4.70 9.23
CA GLY A 25 -4.75 -3.79 8.11
C GLY A 25 -5.14 -2.34 8.43
N GLU A 26 -6.32 -2.17 9.04
CA GLU A 26 -6.88 -0.87 9.40
C GLU A 26 -6.14 -0.15 10.55
N ALA A 27 -5.36 -0.90 11.33
CA ALA A 27 -4.60 -0.37 12.46
C ALA A 27 -3.10 -0.20 12.18
N THR A 28 -2.68 -0.25 10.91
CA THR A 28 -1.28 -0.10 10.48
C THR A 28 -0.99 1.27 9.89
N CYS A 29 0.21 1.78 10.16
CA CYS A 29 0.67 3.05 9.63
C CYS A 29 1.25 2.86 8.22
N SER A 30 0.74 3.61 7.23
CA SER A 30 1.21 3.55 5.83
C SER A 30 2.65 4.02 5.59
N ILE A 31 3.33 4.59 6.61
CA ILE A 31 4.74 5.01 6.51
C ILE A 31 5.69 3.92 7.03
N CYS A 32 5.44 3.39 8.23
CA CYS A 32 6.31 2.38 8.83
C CYS A 32 5.81 0.93 8.68
N LEU A 33 4.59 0.76 8.15
CA LEU A 33 3.91 -0.53 7.94
C LEU A 33 3.72 -1.37 9.22
N GLU A 34 3.82 -0.72 10.37
CA GLU A 34 3.63 -1.29 11.69
C GLU A 34 2.32 -0.78 12.30
N PHE A 35 1.79 -1.51 13.28
CA PHE A 35 0.69 -1.01 14.11
C PHE A 35 0.98 0.40 14.63
N PHE A 36 -0.02 1.28 14.66
CA PHE A 36 0.16 2.66 15.07
C PHE A 36 0.85 2.82 16.44
N ARG A 37 1.83 3.73 16.53
CA ARG A 37 2.48 4.21 17.76
C ARG A 37 2.22 5.69 17.87
N GLU A 38 1.49 6.10 18.92
CA GLU A 38 1.03 7.48 19.10
C GLU A 38 0.43 8.04 17.79
N PRO A 39 -0.64 7.42 17.26
CA PRO A 39 -1.26 7.86 16.02
C PRO A 39 -1.74 9.29 16.14
N VAL A 40 -1.45 10.07 15.09
CA VAL A 40 -1.96 11.41 14.86
C VAL A 40 -2.76 11.39 13.57
N SER A 41 -3.94 12.00 13.61
CA SER A 41 -4.84 12.14 12.47
C SER A 41 -4.66 13.53 11.86
N VAL A 42 -4.53 13.55 10.53
CA VAL A 42 -4.49 14.73 9.69
C VAL A 42 -5.93 15.17 9.37
N GLU A 43 -6.15 16.44 9.03
CA GLU A 43 -7.50 16.96 8.68
C GLU A 43 -8.14 16.21 7.50
N CYS A 44 -7.33 15.66 6.59
CA CYS A 44 -7.76 14.80 5.50
C CYS A 44 -8.22 13.38 5.93
N GLY A 45 -8.29 13.11 7.24
CA GLY A 45 -8.74 11.83 7.81
C GLY A 45 -7.66 10.74 7.89
N HIS A 46 -6.51 10.92 7.25
CA HIS A 46 -5.41 9.96 7.30
C HIS A 46 -4.68 9.97 8.65
N SER A 47 -4.33 8.79 9.14
CA SER A 47 -3.65 8.62 10.42
C SER A 47 -2.25 8.05 10.24
N PHE A 48 -1.30 8.56 11.01
CA PHE A 48 0.12 8.18 10.95
C PHE A 48 0.71 8.12 12.36
N CYS A 49 1.80 7.36 12.58
CA CYS A 49 2.56 7.50 13.82
C CYS A 49 3.13 8.92 13.93
N ARG A 50 3.08 9.54 15.12
CA ARG A 50 3.63 10.88 15.35
C ARG A 50 5.05 11.04 14.83
N ALA A 51 5.93 10.08 15.12
CA ALA A 51 7.32 10.11 14.65
C ALA A 51 7.43 9.98 13.11
N CYS A 52 6.54 9.20 12.48
CA CYS A 52 6.58 8.97 11.04
C CYS A 52 6.20 10.22 10.25
N ILE A 53 5.12 10.90 10.64
CA ILE A 53 4.70 12.12 9.94
C ILE A 53 5.69 13.28 10.14
N MET A 54 6.28 13.42 11.33
CA MET A 54 7.30 14.43 11.61
C MET A 54 8.55 14.21 10.73
N ARG A 55 9.03 12.96 10.63
CA ARG A 55 10.16 12.62 9.75
C ARG A 55 9.87 12.84 8.27
N CYS A 56 8.64 12.60 7.82
CA CYS A 56 8.23 12.89 6.44
C CYS A 56 8.28 14.40 6.14
N TRP A 57 7.98 15.23 7.12
CA TRP A 57 8.02 16.69 7.03
C TRP A 57 9.41 17.31 7.25
N GLU A 58 10.36 16.55 7.80
CA GLU A 58 11.75 16.98 8.05
C GLU A 58 12.71 16.74 6.86
N ARG A 59 12.25 16.18 5.72
CA ARG A 59 13.16 15.73 4.66
C ARG A 59 14.01 16.89 4.07
N PRO A 60 15.35 16.76 4.01
CA PRO A 60 16.24 17.82 3.56
C PRO A 60 16.25 17.90 2.03
N GLY A 61 15.55 18.89 1.48
CA GLY A 61 15.43 19.06 0.03
C GLY A 61 14.99 20.44 -0.41
N ALA A 62 15.71 21.50 0.00
CA ALA A 62 15.80 22.76 -0.75
C ALA A 62 16.98 23.59 -0.22
N GLY A 63 18.05 23.67 -1.02
CA GLY A 63 19.07 24.71 -1.13
C GLY A 63 19.55 25.50 0.09
N THR A 64 20.88 25.44 0.29
CA THR A 64 21.81 26.51 0.71
C THR A 64 21.43 27.45 1.88
N GLY A 65 22.31 27.47 2.88
CA GLY A 65 22.52 28.64 3.73
C GLY A 65 21.95 28.53 5.13
N THR A 66 22.82 28.82 6.09
CA THR A 66 22.59 29.14 7.50
C THR A 66 21.31 29.96 7.77
N ALA A 67 20.75 29.72 8.98
CA ALA A 67 19.67 30.44 9.67
C ALA A 67 18.27 29.79 9.61
N THR A 68 17.81 29.35 10.79
CA THR A 68 16.42 29.28 11.28
C THR A 68 15.35 28.89 10.24
N ARG A 69 15.22 27.59 9.94
CA ARG A 69 14.25 27.09 8.94
C ARG A 69 12.89 26.77 9.56
N THR A 70 12.01 27.77 9.63
CA THR A 70 10.57 27.56 9.71
C THR A 70 10.10 26.98 8.36
N LEU A 71 9.68 25.70 8.33
CA LEU A 71 9.16 25.06 7.11
C LEU A 71 7.94 25.83 6.57
N PRO A 72 7.78 25.95 5.23
CA PRO A 72 6.57 26.54 4.65
C PRO A 72 5.35 25.70 5.03
N CYS A 73 4.36 26.33 5.66
CA CYS A 73 3.06 25.72 5.92
C CYS A 73 2.10 26.13 4.80
N PRO A 74 1.26 25.22 4.26
CA PRO A 74 0.98 23.85 4.70
C PRO A 74 1.88 22.77 4.05
N LEU A 75 2.12 21.68 4.76
CA LEU A 75 2.91 20.53 4.31
C LEU A 75 2.00 19.42 3.75
N PRO A 76 2.39 18.68 2.71
CA PRO A 76 1.51 17.69 2.10
C PRO A 76 1.31 16.46 3.00
N CYS A 77 0.09 15.93 3.01
CA CYS A 77 -0.20 14.60 3.56
C CYS A 77 0.56 13.53 2.74
N PRO A 78 1.29 12.60 3.38
CA PRO A 78 2.02 11.54 2.68
C PRO A 78 1.15 10.60 1.82
N GLN A 79 -0.15 10.52 2.11
CA GLN A 79 -1.07 9.59 1.44
C GLN A 79 -1.89 10.26 0.33
N CYS A 80 -2.53 11.40 0.60
CA CYS A 80 -3.42 12.09 -0.36
C CYS A 80 -2.88 13.43 -0.87
N ARG A 81 -1.71 13.89 -0.37
CA ARG A 81 -1.08 15.18 -0.71
C ARG A 81 -1.89 16.44 -0.36
N GLU A 82 -3.03 16.30 0.33
CA GLU A 82 -3.77 17.44 0.84
C GLU A 82 -2.94 18.28 1.83
N PRO A 83 -3.10 19.61 1.82
CA PRO A 83 -2.35 20.51 2.69
C PRO A 83 -2.68 20.25 4.16
N ALA A 84 -1.67 19.91 4.95
CA ALA A 84 -1.75 19.63 6.37
C ALA A 84 -0.87 20.59 7.16
N ARG A 85 -1.36 21.07 8.30
CA ARG A 85 -0.53 21.86 9.23
C ARG A 85 -0.08 21.00 10.40
N PRO A 86 1.19 21.06 10.80
CA PRO A 86 1.66 20.36 12.00
C PRO A 86 0.90 20.71 13.28
N SER A 87 0.44 21.95 13.40
CA SER A 87 -0.36 22.43 14.53
C SER A 87 -1.78 21.85 14.58
N GLN A 88 -2.29 21.31 13.47
CA GLN A 88 -3.63 20.73 13.37
C GLN A 88 -3.63 19.20 13.52
N LEU A 89 -2.48 18.57 13.72
CA LEU A 89 -2.41 17.13 13.99
C LEU A 89 -3.08 16.79 15.30
N ARG A 90 -4.11 15.95 15.24
CA ARG A 90 -4.86 15.52 16.43
C ARG A 90 -4.41 14.14 16.86
N PRO A 91 -3.94 13.95 18.10
CA PRO A 91 -3.67 12.61 18.62
C PRO A 91 -4.95 11.75 18.64
N ASN A 92 -4.89 10.55 18.07
CA ASN A 92 -6.01 9.62 18.02
C ASN A 92 -5.84 8.53 19.10
N ARG A 93 -6.25 8.84 20.33
CA ARG A 93 -6.12 7.90 21.47
C ARG A 93 -6.91 6.61 21.28
N GLN A 94 -8.04 6.65 20.57
CA GLN A 94 -8.86 5.48 20.30
C GLN A 94 -8.14 4.51 19.35
N LEU A 95 -7.56 5.03 18.27
CA LEU A 95 -6.73 4.23 17.35
C LEU A 95 -5.47 3.68 18.05
N ALA A 96 -4.88 4.44 18.98
CA ALA A 96 -3.78 3.95 19.80
C ALA A 96 -4.21 2.76 20.69
N ALA A 97 -5.40 2.82 21.27
CA ALA A 97 -5.95 1.74 22.09
C ALA A 97 -6.25 0.49 21.25
N VAL A 98 -6.91 0.66 20.08
CA VAL A 98 -7.19 -0.44 19.15
C VAL A 98 -5.90 -1.11 18.67
N ALA A 99 -4.91 -0.33 18.22
CA ALA A 99 -3.61 -0.86 17.81
C ALA A 99 -2.89 -1.60 18.96
N SER A 100 -3.04 -1.14 20.20
CA SER A 100 -2.48 -1.81 21.38
C SER A 100 -3.19 -3.13 21.69
N LEU A 101 -4.51 -3.20 21.51
CA LEU A 101 -5.27 -4.42 21.67
C LEU A 101 -4.89 -5.45 20.61
N LEU A 102 -4.84 -5.05 19.33
CA LEU A 102 -4.47 -5.94 18.24
C LEU A 102 -3.06 -6.51 18.36
N ARG A 103 -2.10 -5.73 18.89
CA ARG A 103 -0.77 -6.25 19.24
C ARG A 103 -0.82 -7.38 20.24
N ARG A 104 -1.75 -7.38 21.20
CA ARG A 104 -1.89 -8.44 22.19
C ARG A 104 -2.47 -9.73 21.59
N PHE A 105 -3.24 -9.61 20.51
CA PHE A 105 -3.73 -10.77 19.75
C PHE A 105 -2.68 -11.28 18.75
N SER A 106 -1.79 -10.40 18.27
CA SER A 106 -0.75 -10.73 17.28
C SER A 106 0.56 -11.25 17.91
N LEU A 107 0.80 -10.99 19.20
CA LEU A 107 1.97 -11.49 19.94
C LEU A 107 1.58 -12.75 20.71
N PRO A 108 2.40 -13.83 20.68
CA PRO A 108 2.26 -14.89 21.66
C PRO A 108 2.43 -14.30 23.08
N PRO A 109 1.76 -14.84 24.10
CA PRO A 109 1.65 -14.21 25.41
C PRO A 109 3.03 -14.02 26.07
N THR A 110 3.59 -12.82 25.96
CA THR A 110 4.73 -12.38 26.75
C THR A 110 4.21 -11.71 28.02
N ALA A 111 4.68 -12.18 29.18
CA ALA A 111 4.32 -11.68 30.50
C ALA A 111 4.57 -10.16 30.65
N PRO A 112 3.80 -9.46 31.50
CA PRO A 112 3.84 -8.01 31.60
C PRO A 112 5.03 -7.54 32.46
N GLY A 113 5.91 -6.73 31.86
CA GLY A 113 7.01 -6.10 32.58
C GLY A 113 7.69 -4.99 31.78
N GLU A 114 7.39 -3.76 32.18
CA GLU A 114 8.23 -2.56 32.07
C GLU A 114 8.16 -1.66 30.80
N ARG A 115 7.75 -0.41 31.10
CA ARG A 115 7.79 0.79 30.28
C ARG A 115 9.18 1.41 30.36
N GLY A 116 9.73 1.92 29.25
CA GLY A 116 10.83 2.87 29.33
C GLY A 116 11.65 3.09 28.05
N THR A 117 11.21 4.05 27.24
CA THR A 117 11.99 4.93 26.33
C THR A 117 12.92 4.39 25.21
N PRO A 118 12.90 5.04 24.02
CA PRO A 118 13.79 4.72 22.90
C PRO A 118 15.09 5.51 23.00
N ALA A 119 16.23 4.81 22.88
CA ALA A 119 17.52 5.43 22.58
C ALA A 119 18.31 4.48 21.68
N VAL A 120 18.46 4.87 20.42
CA VAL A 120 19.50 4.40 19.51
C VAL A 120 20.51 5.56 19.50
N PRO A 121 21.83 5.35 19.68
CA PRO A 121 22.58 4.46 18.82
C PRO A 121 23.71 3.68 19.48
N ALA A 122 23.68 2.37 19.30
CA ALA A 122 24.87 1.53 19.30
C ALA A 122 24.49 0.27 18.51
N ARG A 123 25.36 -0.15 17.58
CA ARG A 123 25.33 -1.41 16.83
C ARG A 123 24.18 -2.33 17.24
N ALA A 124 23.17 -2.43 16.36
CA ALA A 124 21.97 -3.27 16.50
C ALA A 124 22.03 -4.16 17.73
N ALA A 125 21.37 -3.77 18.82
CA ALA A 125 21.25 -4.61 20.00
C ALA A 125 20.74 -5.97 19.51
N ALA A 126 21.64 -6.95 19.38
CA ALA A 126 21.33 -8.22 18.77
C ALA A 126 20.13 -8.77 19.53
N ALA A 127 19.01 -8.96 18.84
CA ALA A 127 17.77 -9.40 19.46
C ALA A 127 18.11 -10.62 20.32
N ARG A 128 17.77 -10.57 21.61
CA ARG A 128 18.12 -11.63 22.57
C ARG A 128 16.90 -12.54 22.74
N CYS A 129 17.16 -13.83 22.91
CA CYS A 129 16.15 -14.80 23.25
C CYS A 129 15.56 -14.44 24.63
N SER A 130 14.23 -14.38 24.72
CA SER A 130 13.53 -14.10 25.98
C SER A 130 13.71 -15.18 27.04
N GLN A 131 13.91 -16.44 26.62
CA GLN A 131 14.06 -17.59 27.52
C GLN A 131 15.50 -17.78 28.01
N HIS A 132 16.48 -17.52 27.15
CA HIS A 132 17.88 -17.85 27.43
C HIS A 132 18.81 -16.64 27.56
N GLY A 133 18.34 -15.44 27.17
CA GLY A 133 19.17 -14.23 27.16
C GLY A 133 20.29 -14.25 26.12
N GLU A 134 20.37 -15.27 25.26
CA GLU A 134 21.39 -15.41 24.22
C GLU A 134 21.01 -14.69 22.92
N GLN A 135 22.00 -14.29 22.13
CA GLN A 135 21.75 -13.61 20.85
C GLN A 135 21.03 -14.55 19.86
N LEU A 136 20.03 -14.01 19.15
CA LEU A 136 19.33 -14.70 18.08
C LEU A 136 20.18 -14.63 16.81
N LYS A 137 20.93 -15.70 16.55
CA LYS A 137 21.83 -15.82 15.37
C LYS A 137 21.42 -16.92 14.41
N LEU A 138 20.38 -17.68 14.75
CA LEU A 138 19.91 -18.81 13.98
C LEU A 138 18.46 -18.56 13.54
N TYR A 139 18.05 -19.18 12.45
CA TYR A 139 16.69 -19.18 11.93
C TYR A 139 16.20 -20.62 11.82
N CYS A 140 15.10 -20.91 12.48
CA CYS A 140 14.40 -22.18 12.32
C CYS A 140 13.43 -22.05 11.15
N GLN A 141 13.60 -22.87 10.12
CA GLN A 141 12.75 -22.86 8.94
C GLN A 141 11.36 -23.41 9.23
N ASP A 142 11.27 -24.47 10.02
CA ASP A 142 9.99 -25.13 10.33
C ASP A 142 9.06 -24.23 11.16
N ASP A 143 9.63 -23.48 12.10
CA ASP A 143 8.88 -22.56 12.97
C ASP A 143 8.84 -21.12 12.45
N GLY A 144 9.53 -20.84 11.35
CA GLY A 144 9.58 -19.52 10.72
C GLY A 144 10.13 -18.39 11.59
N ARG A 145 11.02 -18.68 12.55
CA ARG A 145 11.45 -17.72 13.58
C ARG A 145 12.95 -17.77 13.88
N ALA A 146 13.48 -16.62 14.30
CA ALA A 146 14.85 -16.53 14.79
C ALA A 146 14.96 -17.15 16.19
N ILE A 147 15.98 -17.99 16.39
CA ILE A 147 16.28 -18.70 17.63
C ILE A 147 17.73 -18.47 18.06
N CYS A 148 18.04 -18.79 19.32
CA CYS A 148 19.42 -18.77 19.83
C CYS A 148 20.03 -20.18 19.81
N VAL A 149 21.35 -20.27 20.01
CA VAL A 149 22.10 -21.54 20.03
C VAL A 149 21.65 -22.52 21.12
N VAL A 150 21.01 -22.01 22.19
CA VAL A 150 20.45 -22.86 23.25
C VAL A 150 19.11 -23.45 22.82
N CYS A 151 18.26 -22.66 22.15
CA CYS A 151 17.00 -23.13 21.58
C CYS A 151 17.22 -24.23 20.53
N ASP A 152 18.23 -24.08 19.67
CA ASP A 152 18.61 -25.08 18.66
C ASP A 152 18.91 -26.47 19.27
N ARG A 153 19.61 -26.48 20.41
CA ARG A 153 19.93 -27.72 21.14
C ARG A 153 18.79 -28.24 22.02
N ALA A 154 17.76 -27.42 22.26
CA ALA A 154 16.60 -27.82 23.04
C ALA A 154 15.75 -28.84 22.28
N ARG A 155 14.99 -29.68 23.00
CA ARG A 155 14.15 -30.73 22.40
C ARG A 155 13.15 -30.17 21.38
N GLU A 156 12.73 -28.92 21.55
CA GLU A 156 11.74 -28.24 20.70
C GLU A 156 12.22 -27.99 19.27
N HIS A 157 13.54 -27.79 19.05
CA HIS A 157 14.09 -27.50 17.71
C HIS A 157 15.16 -28.51 17.25
N ARG A 158 15.45 -29.55 18.04
CA ARG A 158 16.54 -30.52 17.78
C ARG A 158 16.44 -31.25 16.44
N SER A 159 15.23 -31.39 15.91
CA SER A 159 14.96 -32.05 14.62
C SER A 159 14.56 -31.07 13.51
N HIS A 160 14.57 -29.77 13.78
CA HIS A 160 14.16 -28.77 12.81
C HIS A 160 15.33 -28.34 11.93
N ALA A 161 15.02 -27.90 10.72
CA ALA A 161 15.99 -27.30 9.81
C ALA A 161 16.36 -25.91 10.32
N VAL A 162 17.60 -25.75 10.76
CA VAL A 162 18.12 -24.51 11.32
C VAL A 162 19.32 -24.05 10.50
N LEU A 163 19.31 -22.76 10.13
CA LEU A 163 20.40 -22.10 9.41
C LEU A 163 20.89 -20.88 10.19
N PRO A 164 22.11 -20.37 9.95
CA PRO A 164 22.51 -19.04 10.35
C PRO A 164 21.51 -17.98 9.85
N LEU A 165 21.21 -16.99 10.69
CA LEU A 165 20.23 -15.96 10.37
C LEU A 165 20.66 -15.14 9.14
N GLU A 166 21.96 -14.89 9.00
CA GLU A 166 22.54 -14.20 7.84
C GLU A 166 22.32 -14.98 6.54
N GLU A 167 22.42 -16.31 6.57
CA GLU A 167 22.18 -17.17 5.40
C GLU A 167 20.69 -17.18 5.04
N ALA A 168 19.79 -17.34 6.02
CA ALA A 168 18.35 -17.26 5.79
C ALA A 168 17.92 -15.90 5.21
N VAL A 169 18.54 -14.81 5.67
CA VAL A 169 18.31 -13.47 5.11
C VAL A 169 18.81 -13.38 3.67
N GLN A 170 19.95 -14.00 3.36
CA GLN A 170 20.51 -14.00 2.02
C GLN A 170 19.63 -14.80 1.04
N GLU A 171 19.18 -16.00 1.41
CA GLU A 171 18.26 -16.80 0.60
C GLU A 171 16.94 -16.06 0.36
N ALA A 172 16.39 -15.41 1.39
CA ALA A 172 15.17 -14.62 1.25
C ALA A 172 15.36 -13.44 0.28
N LYS A 173 16.50 -12.75 0.34
CA LYS A 173 16.83 -11.67 -0.60
C LYS A 173 16.92 -12.18 -2.04
N GLU A 174 17.62 -13.29 -2.26
CA GLU A 174 17.77 -13.87 -3.60
C GLU A 174 16.43 -14.32 -4.18
N LEU A 175 15.57 -14.91 -3.35
CA LEU A 175 14.21 -15.27 -3.73
C LEU A 175 13.40 -14.03 -4.14
N LEU A 176 13.42 -12.98 -3.32
CA LEU A 176 12.71 -11.73 -3.61
C LEU A 176 13.23 -11.06 -4.89
N ASP A 177 14.55 -11.02 -5.06
CA ASP A 177 15.18 -10.45 -6.25
C ASP A 177 14.83 -11.24 -7.51
N SER A 178 14.79 -12.57 -7.43
CA SER A 178 14.40 -13.42 -8.56
C SER A 178 12.93 -13.18 -8.97
N ARG A 179 12.02 -13.09 -8.00
CA ARG A 179 10.60 -12.80 -8.24
C ARG A 179 10.41 -11.40 -8.80
N LEU A 180 11.15 -10.42 -8.28
CA LEU A 180 11.10 -9.05 -8.74
C LEU A 180 11.61 -8.93 -10.19
N ARG A 181 12.67 -9.65 -10.56
CA ARG A 181 13.12 -9.74 -11.96
C ARG A 181 12.06 -10.36 -12.87
N ALA A 182 11.42 -11.45 -12.45
CA ALA A 182 10.37 -12.09 -13.22
C ALA A 182 9.18 -11.15 -13.46
N LEU A 183 8.73 -10.43 -12.42
CA LEU A 183 7.63 -9.46 -12.53
C LEU A 183 7.99 -8.28 -13.44
N LYS A 184 9.22 -7.77 -13.37
CA LYS A 184 9.69 -6.72 -14.29
C LYS A 184 9.63 -7.18 -15.75
N LYS A 185 10.10 -8.39 -16.02
CA LYS A 185 10.02 -8.97 -17.37
C LYS A 185 8.58 -9.07 -17.87
N VAL A 186 7.66 -9.54 -17.03
CA VAL A 186 6.23 -9.61 -17.39
C VAL A 186 5.67 -8.23 -17.73
N LEU A 187 6.07 -7.18 -17.00
CA LEU A 187 5.66 -5.81 -17.29
C LEU A 187 6.22 -5.33 -18.64
N GLU A 188 7.51 -5.56 -18.89
CA GLU A 188 8.17 -5.21 -20.17
C GLU A 188 7.51 -5.93 -21.36
N ASP A 189 7.24 -7.23 -21.22
CA ASP A 189 6.57 -8.04 -22.25
C ASP A 189 5.14 -7.51 -22.53
N TYR A 190 4.42 -7.11 -21.48
CA TYR A 190 3.08 -6.52 -21.60
C TYR A 190 3.10 -5.14 -22.26
N GLU A 191 4.07 -4.28 -21.92
CA GLU A 191 4.23 -2.97 -22.55
C GLU A 191 4.58 -3.10 -24.03
N ALA A 192 5.45 -4.05 -24.38
CA ALA A 192 5.77 -4.37 -25.77
C ALA A 192 4.53 -4.85 -26.54
N PHE A 193 3.77 -5.78 -25.96
CA PHE A 193 2.52 -6.28 -26.54
C PHE A 193 1.51 -5.13 -26.78
N ARG A 194 1.30 -4.29 -25.77
CA ARG A 194 0.43 -3.11 -25.89
C ARG A 194 0.88 -2.15 -26.99
N SER A 195 2.18 -1.90 -27.10
CA SER A 195 2.72 -1.04 -28.16
C SER A 195 2.50 -1.64 -29.54
N THR A 196 2.66 -2.96 -29.69
CA THR A 196 2.38 -3.65 -30.95
C THR A 196 0.90 -3.58 -31.34
N GLU A 197 -0.01 -3.85 -30.41
CA GLU A 197 -1.46 -3.74 -30.67
C GLU A 197 -1.86 -2.31 -31.05
N GLU A 198 -1.30 -1.30 -30.37
CA GLU A 198 -1.58 0.10 -30.69
C GLU A 198 -1.07 0.47 -32.10
N ARG A 199 0.10 -0.05 -32.48
CA ARG A 199 0.66 0.15 -33.83
C ARG A 199 -0.22 -0.51 -34.89
N GLU A 200 -0.62 -1.76 -34.68
CA GLU A 200 -1.49 -2.50 -35.61
C GLU A 200 -2.87 -1.82 -35.75
N SER A 201 -3.45 -1.36 -34.64
CA SER A 201 -4.70 -0.58 -34.64
C SER A 201 -4.57 0.71 -35.46
N LYS A 202 -3.49 1.48 -35.25
CA LYS A 202 -3.20 2.68 -36.05
C LYS A 202 -3.03 2.36 -37.54
N GLU A 203 -2.34 1.26 -37.87
CA GLU A 203 -2.15 0.83 -39.25
C GLU A 203 -3.47 0.46 -39.94
N LEU A 204 -4.35 -0.26 -39.24
CA LEU A 204 -5.70 -0.57 -39.72
C LEU A 204 -6.53 0.70 -39.99
N LEU A 205 -6.49 1.68 -39.09
CA LEU A 205 -7.18 2.97 -39.26
C LEU A 205 -6.66 3.75 -40.48
N VAL A 206 -5.37 3.64 -40.78
CA VAL A 206 -4.73 4.29 -41.92
C VAL A 206 -4.76 3.38 -43.16
N SER A 207 -5.38 2.21 -43.12
CA SER A 207 -5.49 1.37 -44.32
C SER A 207 -6.30 2.08 -45.42
N PRO A 208 -5.96 1.87 -46.72
CA PRO A 208 -6.70 2.48 -47.82
C PRO A 208 -8.20 2.13 -47.80
N SER A 209 -8.54 0.91 -47.38
CA SER A 209 -9.93 0.45 -47.26
C SER A 209 -10.71 1.25 -46.21
N VAL A 210 -10.15 1.42 -45.00
CA VAL A 210 -10.82 2.19 -43.92
C VAL A 210 -10.87 3.69 -44.26
N ARG A 211 -9.79 4.25 -44.82
CA ARG A 211 -9.77 5.65 -45.29
C ARG A 211 -10.79 5.90 -46.41
N SER A 212 -10.90 4.97 -47.35
CA SER A 212 -11.91 5.03 -48.40
C SER A 212 -13.31 5.03 -47.79
N ILE A 213 -13.64 4.06 -46.92
CA ILE A 213 -14.94 4.01 -46.24
C ILE A 213 -15.24 5.34 -45.52
N GLY A 214 -14.27 5.91 -44.81
CA GLY A 214 -14.40 7.24 -44.18
C GLY A 214 -14.77 8.35 -45.18
N LEU A 215 -14.03 8.46 -46.29
CA LEU A 215 -14.29 9.44 -47.35
C LEU A 215 -15.68 9.25 -47.99
N TRP A 216 -16.08 8.00 -48.23
CA TRP A 216 -17.40 7.67 -48.78
C TRP A 216 -18.53 8.09 -47.82
N MET A 217 -18.38 7.82 -46.52
CA MET A 217 -19.36 8.27 -45.51
C MET A 217 -19.48 9.80 -45.48
N THR A 218 -18.35 10.52 -45.44
CA THR A 218 -18.37 12.00 -45.45
C THR A 218 -18.95 12.57 -46.73
N LYS A 219 -18.65 11.96 -47.89
CA LYS A 219 -19.22 12.38 -49.17
C LYS A 219 -20.74 12.17 -49.19
N ALA A 220 -21.23 11.03 -48.72
CA ALA A 220 -22.65 10.73 -48.62
C ALA A 220 -23.38 11.68 -47.67
N GLU A 221 -22.75 12.07 -46.56
CA GLU A 221 -23.32 13.05 -45.62
C GLU A 221 -23.47 14.45 -46.25
N ARG A 222 -22.42 14.94 -46.92
CA ARG A 222 -22.47 16.21 -47.66
C ARG A 222 -23.53 16.20 -48.77
N GLU A 223 -23.72 15.06 -49.43
CA GLU A 223 -24.75 14.92 -50.47
C GLU A 223 -26.15 15.01 -49.87
N ARG A 224 -26.41 14.32 -48.76
CA ARG A 224 -27.68 14.43 -48.01
C ARG A 224 -27.93 15.86 -47.53
N GLU A 225 -26.90 16.57 -47.08
CA GLU A 225 -27.04 17.95 -46.64
C GLU A 225 -27.44 18.90 -47.78
N ARG A 226 -26.78 18.77 -48.94
CA ARG A 226 -27.14 19.53 -50.15
C ARG A 226 -28.56 19.24 -50.62
N GLU A 227 -28.99 17.98 -50.51
CA GLU A 227 -30.35 17.60 -50.87
C GLU A 227 -31.38 18.28 -49.96
N ARG A 228 -31.14 18.29 -48.64
CA ARG A 228 -31.97 19.02 -47.67
C ARG A 228 -32.00 20.52 -47.95
N GLU A 229 -30.85 21.11 -48.32
CA GLU A 229 -30.78 22.54 -48.65
C GLU A 229 -31.60 22.87 -49.90
N ARG A 230 -31.50 22.06 -50.95
CA ARG A 230 -32.32 22.18 -52.17
C ARG A 230 -33.81 22.02 -51.86
N GLU A 231 -34.17 21.11 -50.97
CA GLU A 231 -35.56 20.93 -50.54
C GLU A 231 -36.09 22.17 -49.81
N ARG A 232 -35.30 22.74 -48.90
CA ARG A 232 -35.62 24.00 -48.21
C ARG A 232 -35.75 25.17 -49.18
N GLU A 233 -34.89 25.24 -50.19
CA GLU A 233 -34.97 26.27 -51.24
C GLU A 233 -36.27 26.14 -52.06
N ARG A 234 -36.59 24.93 -52.53
CA ARG A 234 -37.87 24.65 -53.21
C ARG A 234 -39.09 24.95 -52.34
N GLU A 235 -39.00 24.69 -51.03
CA GLU A 235 -40.05 25.06 -50.09
C GLU A 235 -40.19 26.58 -49.96
N ARG A 236 -39.09 27.32 -49.85
CA ARG A 236 -39.08 28.78 -49.84
C ARG A 236 -39.67 29.38 -51.12
N GLU A 237 -39.28 28.86 -52.29
CA GLU A 237 -39.86 29.28 -53.58
C GLU A 237 -41.36 28.98 -53.67
N ARG A 238 -41.80 27.79 -53.21
CA ARG A 238 -43.23 27.44 -53.15
C ARG A 238 -44.02 28.35 -52.21
N ILE A 239 -43.42 28.80 -51.10
CA ILE A 239 -44.05 29.74 -50.17
C ILE A 239 -44.12 31.13 -50.82
N TRP A 240 -43.05 31.58 -51.48
CA TRP A 240 -42.99 32.87 -52.16
C TRP A 240 -44.01 32.98 -53.31
N LEU A 241 -44.18 31.94 -54.12
CA LEU A 241 -45.16 31.90 -55.22
C LEU A 241 -46.64 31.86 -54.76
N LYS A 242 -46.90 31.67 -53.45
CA LYS A 242 -48.26 31.64 -52.88
C LYS A 242 -48.68 32.95 -52.20
N GLN A 243 -47.79 33.96 -52.15
CA GLN A 243 -48.09 35.33 -51.72
C GLN A 243 -48.36 36.23 -52.93
#